data_AF-A0A7W6P2S2-F1
#
_entry.id   AF-A0A7W6P2S2-F1
#
_cell.length_a   1.000
_cell.length_b   1.000
_cell.length_c   1.000
_cell.angle_alpha   90.00
_cell.angle_beta   90.00
_cell.angle_gamma   90.00
#
_symmetry.space_group_name_H-M   'P 1'
#
loop_
_entity.id
_entity.type
_entity.pdbx_description
1 polymer ?
#
loop_
_entity_poly.entity_id
_entity_poly.type
_entity_poly.pdbx_seq_one_letter_code
_entity_poly.pdbx_strand_id
1 'polypeptide(L)'
;MSFKDEWVRDDYKKDISVIRDRHDDDVIIDWIERYHASPDVHRDDVMIALGIDYVGTFYELIRAYDIELPEPDQDEEARQDEMMRLLLNGEIVPEDLRKPASWRRQVN
;
A
#
# COMPACT_ATOMS: atom_id res chain seq x y z
N MET A 1 -1.51 -9.02 -16.19
CA MET A 1 -1.72 -9.82 -14.97
C MET A 1 -3.22 -9.98 -14.73
N SER A 2 -3.65 -10.91 -13.88
CA SER A 2 -5.07 -11.10 -13.52
C SER A 2 -5.23 -11.00 -12.02
N PHE A 3 -6.27 -10.30 -11.58
CA PHE A 3 -6.66 -10.20 -10.18
C PHE A 3 -7.01 -11.57 -9.60
N LYS A 4 -6.50 -11.87 -8.41
CA LYS A 4 -6.72 -13.11 -7.65
C LYS A 4 -7.57 -12.82 -6.41
N ASP A 5 -8.89 -12.94 -6.57
CA ASP A 5 -9.86 -12.68 -5.49
C ASP A 5 -9.63 -13.57 -4.26
N GLU A 6 -9.21 -14.82 -4.49
CA GLU A 6 -8.94 -15.78 -3.44
C GLU A 6 -7.76 -15.40 -2.52
N TRP A 7 -6.93 -14.44 -2.92
CA TRP A 7 -5.81 -13.97 -2.11
C TRP A 7 -6.15 -12.80 -1.21
N VAL A 8 -7.30 -12.17 -1.47
CA VAL A 8 -7.82 -11.04 -0.69
C VAL A 8 -8.54 -11.55 0.54
N ARG A 9 -8.08 -11.10 1.71
CA ARG A 9 -8.76 -11.29 2.99
C ARG A 9 -10.15 -10.64 2.96
N ASP A 10 -11.14 -11.32 3.54
CA ASP A 10 -12.54 -10.91 3.46
C ASP A 10 -12.80 -9.46 3.91
N ASP A 11 -12.08 -8.99 4.93
CA ASP A 11 -12.20 -7.61 5.45
C ASP A 11 -11.82 -6.54 4.42
N TYR A 12 -10.99 -6.88 3.42
CA TYR A 12 -10.49 -5.96 2.40
C TYR A 12 -11.24 -6.09 1.06
N LYS A 13 -12.05 -7.14 0.87
CA LYS A 13 -12.76 -7.40 -0.40
C LYS A 13 -13.64 -6.24 -0.83
N LYS A 14 -14.35 -5.63 0.12
CA LYS A 14 -15.24 -4.50 -0.17
C LYS A 14 -14.46 -3.30 -0.68
N ASP A 15 -13.36 -2.95 -0.01
CA ASP A 15 -12.54 -1.79 -0.39
C ASP A 15 -11.86 -2.02 -1.74
N ILE A 16 -11.33 -3.22 -1.99
CA ILE A 16 -10.74 -3.60 -3.27
C ILE A 16 -11.78 -3.60 -4.39
N SER A 17 -13.00 -4.08 -4.15
CA SER A 17 -14.09 -4.00 -5.12
C SER A 17 -14.40 -2.55 -5.50
N VAL A 18 -14.44 -1.63 -4.52
CA VAL A 18 -14.68 -0.21 -4.78
C VAL A 18 -13.57 0.42 -5.62
N ILE A 19 -12.31 0.04 -5.39
CA ILE A 19 -11.18 0.50 -6.19
C ILE A 19 -11.32 0.01 -7.63
N ARG A 20 -11.64 -1.28 -7.83
CA ARG A 20 -11.83 -1.90 -9.15
C ARG A 20 -13.08 -1.40 -9.90
N ASP A 21 -14.12 -0.97 -9.17
CA ASP A 21 -15.29 -0.32 -9.78
C ASP A 21 -14.97 1.10 -10.26
N ARG A 22 -13.98 1.77 -9.63
CA ARG A 22 -13.56 3.13 -9.96
C ARG A 22 -12.47 3.17 -11.05
N HIS A 23 -11.63 2.15 -11.10
CA HIS A 23 -10.46 2.08 -11.97
C HIS A 23 -10.42 0.73 -12.68
N ASP A 24 -10.19 0.76 -14.00
CA ASP A 24 -9.96 -0.46 -14.76
C ASP A 24 -8.71 -1.21 -14.22
N ASP A 25 -8.74 -2.54 -14.28
CA ASP A 25 -7.64 -3.40 -13.81
C ASP A 25 -6.29 -3.01 -14.43
N ASP A 26 -6.28 -2.57 -15.69
CA ASP A 26 -5.07 -2.12 -16.40
C ASP A 26 -4.48 -0.84 -15.77
N VAL A 27 -5.33 0.08 -15.29
CA VAL A 27 -4.89 1.31 -14.61
C VAL A 27 -4.30 0.98 -13.24
N ILE A 28 -4.92 0.04 -12.53
CA ILE A 28 -4.43 -0.42 -11.22
C ILE A 28 -3.05 -1.08 -11.39
N ILE A 29 -2.90 -1.95 -12.39
CA ILE A 29 -1.63 -2.62 -12.71
C ILE A 29 -0.55 -1.60 -13.06
N ASP A 30 -0.83 -0.63 -13.93
CA ASP A 30 0.15 0.41 -14.33
C ASP A 30 0.66 1.20 -13.12
N TRP A 31 -0.22 1.55 -12.16
CA TRP A 31 0.21 2.22 -10.94
C TRP A 31 1.10 1.35 -10.04
N ILE A 32 0.76 0.07 -9.87
CA ILE A 32 1.56 -0.84 -9.07
C ILE A 32 2.92 -1.11 -9.74
N GLU A 33 2.95 -1.32 -11.06
CA GLU A 33 4.19 -1.50 -11.83
C GLU A 33 5.10 -0.25 -11.70
N ARG A 34 4.53 0.96 -11.81
CA ARG A 34 5.28 2.20 -11.62
C ARG A 34 5.87 2.34 -10.23
N TYR A 35 5.14 1.95 -9.20
CA TYR A 35 5.64 1.92 -7.83
C TYR A 35 6.86 1.02 -7.64
N HIS A 36 6.92 -0.11 -8.37
CA HIS A 36 8.08 -1.00 -8.32
C HIS A 36 9.23 -0.57 -9.23
N ALA A 37 8.92 0.02 -10.39
CA ALA A 37 9.91 0.33 -11.42
C ALA A 37 10.55 1.72 -11.25
N SER A 38 9.88 2.66 -10.57
CA SER A 38 10.33 4.05 -10.48
C SER A 38 10.69 4.43 -9.04
N PRO A 39 11.90 4.97 -8.79
CA PRO A 39 12.25 5.52 -7.48
C PRO A 39 11.47 6.79 -7.12
N ASP A 40 10.83 7.42 -8.12
CA ASP A 40 10.09 8.68 -7.97
C ASP A 40 8.58 8.46 -7.67
N VAL A 41 8.10 7.21 -7.76
CA VAL A 41 6.72 6.86 -7.44
C VAL A 41 6.71 6.18 -6.08
N HIS A 42 6.18 6.89 -5.09
CA HIS A 42 6.05 6.36 -3.74
C HIS A 42 4.68 5.71 -3.55
N ARG A 43 4.58 4.86 -2.52
CA ARG A 43 3.31 4.23 -2.12
C ARG A 43 2.19 5.25 -2.04
N ASP A 44 2.46 6.38 -1.40
CA ASP A 44 1.44 7.40 -1.15
C ASP A 44 0.92 8.01 -2.46
N ASP A 45 1.75 8.10 -3.50
CA ASP A 45 1.31 8.56 -4.83
C ASP A 45 0.32 7.57 -5.45
N VAL A 46 0.58 6.27 -5.33
CA VAL A 46 -0.35 5.22 -5.77
C VAL A 46 -1.64 5.24 -4.94
N MET A 47 -1.52 5.37 -3.61
CA MET A 47 -2.68 5.42 -2.73
C MET A 47 -3.56 6.63 -3.05
N ILE A 48 -2.98 7.80 -3.30
CA ILE A 48 -3.72 8.98 -3.73
C ILE A 48 -4.37 8.76 -5.10
N ALA A 49 -3.63 8.22 -6.06
CA ALA A 49 -4.11 8.02 -7.43
C ALA A 49 -5.25 7.01 -7.53
N LEU A 50 -5.21 5.95 -6.73
CA LEU A 50 -6.24 4.90 -6.66
C LEU A 50 -7.32 5.18 -5.60
N GLY A 51 -7.18 6.26 -4.83
CA GLY A 51 -8.11 6.64 -3.76
C GLY A 51 -8.19 5.60 -2.65
N ILE A 52 -7.03 5.13 -2.19
CA ILE A 52 -6.85 4.14 -1.12
C ILE A 52 -6.57 4.87 0.18
N ASP A 53 -7.47 4.76 1.14
CA ASP A 53 -7.36 5.45 2.43
C ASP A 53 -6.48 4.70 3.45
N TYR A 54 -6.30 3.39 3.26
CA TYR A 54 -5.61 2.51 4.21
C TYR A 54 -4.44 1.78 3.57
N VAL A 55 -3.27 1.84 4.21
CA VAL A 55 -2.04 1.16 3.75
C VAL A 55 -2.24 -0.36 3.66
N GLY A 56 -3.05 -0.96 4.55
CA GLY A 56 -3.39 -2.38 4.47
C GLY A 56 -4.09 -2.75 3.16
N THR A 57 -5.01 -1.91 2.68
CA THR A 57 -5.70 -2.11 1.40
C THR A 57 -4.74 -2.02 0.23
N PHE A 58 -3.73 -1.15 0.28
CA PHE A 58 -2.68 -1.06 -0.73
C PHE A 58 -1.86 -2.36 -0.84
N TYR A 59 -1.38 -2.91 0.27
CA TYR A 59 -0.59 -4.14 0.24
C TYR A 59 -1.43 -5.37 -0.14
N GLU A 60 -2.69 -5.41 0.29
CA GLU A 60 -3.61 -6.48 -0.10
C GLU A 60 -3.93 -6.40 -1.60
N LEU A 61 -4.06 -5.19 -2.15
CA LEU A 61 -4.23 -4.94 -3.60
C LEU A 61 -3.01 -5.43 -4.38
N ILE A 62 -1.79 -5.03 -3.99
CA ILE A 62 -0.54 -5.49 -4.63
C ILE A 62 -0.48 -7.01 -4.65
N ARG A 63 -0.74 -7.63 -3.50
CA ARG A 63 -0.74 -9.09 -3.37
C ARG A 63 -1.76 -9.72 -4.31
N ALA A 64 -2.98 -9.17 -4.41
CA ALA A 64 -4.04 -9.70 -5.26
C ALA A 64 -3.73 -9.63 -6.76
N TYR A 65 -2.92 -8.66 -7.21
CA TYR A 65 -2.45 -8.60 -8.60
C TYR A 65 -1.21 -9.47 -8.86
N ASP A 66 -0.65 -10.11 -7.83
CA ASP A 66 0.51 -11.01 -7.91
C ASP A 66 1.66 -10.42 -8.72
N ILE A 67 1.96 -9.14 -8.47
CA ILE A 67 3.10 -8.47 -9.08
C ILE A 67 4.33 -8.93 -8.32
N GLU A 68 5.34 -9.44 -9.02
CA GLU A 68 6.62 -9.83 -8.41
C GLU A 68 7.20 -8.60 -7.68
N LEU A 69 7.10 -8.65 -6.35
CA LEU A 69 7.58 -7.61 -5.47
C LEU A 69 9.11 -7.64 -5.41
N PRO A 70 9.83 -6.51 -5.50
CA PRO A 70 11.17 -6.40 -4.95
C PRO A 70 11.14 -6.70 -3.44
N GLU A 71 12.26 -7.15 -2.87
CA GLU A 71 12.31 -7.53 -1.44
C GLU A 71 11.73 -6.43 -0.53
N PRO A 72 10.93 -6.79 0.49
CA PRO A 72 10.30 -5.84 1.39
C PRO A 72 11.35 -4.96 2.09
N ASP A 73 11.05 -3.66 2.18
CA ASP A 73 11.88 -2.70 2.91
C ASP A 73 11.74 -2.94 4.42
N GLN A 74 12.80 -3.46 5.04
CA GLN A 74 12.83 -3.78 6.47
C GLN A 74 12.54 -2.56 7.36
N ASP A 75 12.86 -1.35 6.90
CA ASP A 75 12.58 -0.12 7.66
C ASP A 75 11.07 0.21 7.67
N GLU A 76 10.36 -0.15 6.60
CA GLU A 76 8.91 0.02 6.50
C GLU A 76 8.18 -1.06 7.29
N GLU A 77 8.65 -2.32 7.27
CA GLU A 77 8.09 -3.41 8.09
C GLU A 77 8.18 -3.10 9.59
N ALA A 78 9.36 -2.69 10.08
CA ALA A 78 9.55 -2.33 11.49
C ALA A 78 8.63 -1.19 11.94
N ARG A 79 8.26 -0.32 11.00
CA ARG A 79 7.33 0.79 11.25
C ARG A 79 5.88 0.35 11.28
N GLN A 80 5.48 -0.56 10.40
CA GLN A 80 4.14 -1.13 10.42
C GLN A 80 3.92 -1.87 11.75
N ASP A 81 4.92 -2.60 12.23
CA ASP A 81 4.87 -3.27 13.53
C ASP A 81 4.70 -2.27 14.69
N GLU A 82 5.44 -1.16 14.69
CA GLU A 82 5.30 -0.13 15.75
C GLU A 82 3.95 0.59 15.66
N MET A 83 3.45 0.89 14.45
CA MET A 83 2.12 1.48 14.26
C MET A 83 1.03 0.53 14.79
N MET A 84 1.14 -0.76 14.49
CA MET A 84 0.21 -1.78 14.98
C MET A 84 0.26 -1.90 16.50
N ARG A 85 1.45 -1.82 17.11
CA ARG A 85 1.61 -1.80 18.58
C ARG A 85 0.86 -0.63 19.22
N LEU A 86 1.02 0.58 18.67
CA LEU A 86 0.39 1.80 19.19
C LEU A 86 -1.14 1.73 19.07
N LEU A 87 -1.65 1.26 17.92
CA LEU A 87 -3.09 1.08 17.70
C LEU A 87 -3.71 0.07 18.68
N LEU A 88 -3.03 -1.06 18.89
CA LEU A 88 -3.49 -2.10 19.82
C LEU A 88 -3.49 -1.64 21.28
N ASN A 89 -2.60 -0.71 21.63
CA ASN A 89 -2.54 -0.09 22.96
C ASN A 89 -3.52 1.09 23.11
N GLY A 90 -4.27 1.47 22.07
CA GLY A 90 -5.15 2.64 22.09
C GLY A 90 -4.41 3.97 22.12
N GLU A 91 -3.13 3.96 21.73
CA GLU A 91 -2.25 5.12 21.74
C GLU A 91 -2.36 5.90 20.42
N ILE A 92 -2.12 7.20 20.49
CA ILE A 92 -2.16 8.06 19.31
C ILE A 92 -0.93 7.74 18.46
N VAL A 93 -1.15 7.23 17.24
CA VAL A 93 -0.09 7.04 16.26
C VAL A 93 0.52 8.40 15.89
N PRO A 94 1.83 8.62 16.08
CA PRO A 94 2.51 9.83 15.67
C PRO A 94 2.41 10.08 14.17
N GLU A 95 2.31 11.34 13.76
CA GLU A 95 2.10 11.71 12.34
C GLU A 95 3.26 11.27 11.43
N ASP A 96 4.48 11.25 11.96
CA ASP A 96 5.67 10.74 11.27
C ASP A 96 5.67 9.22 11.09
N LEU A 97 5.02 8.48 11.99
CA LEU A 97 4.71 7.06 11.87
C LEU A 97 3.53 6.76 10.94
N ARG A 98 2.77 7.78 10.53
CA ARG A 98 1.74 7.68 9.47
C ARG A 98 2.28 7.97 8.06
N LYS A 99 3.42 8.66 7.94
CA LYS A 99 4.04 9.08 6.66
C LYS A 99 5.19 8.17 6.25
N PRO A 100 5.28 7.56 5.06
CA PRO A 100 6.28 6.52 4.73
C PRO A 100 7.73 6.90 5.06
N ALA A 101 8.58 5.92 5.36
CA ALA A 101 9.99 6.15 5.69
C ALA A 101 10.77 6.90 4.60
N SER A 102 10.37 6.72 3.33
CA SER A 102 10.91 7.44 2.17
C SER A 102 10.79 8.96 2.28
N TRP A 103 9.82 9.51 3.01
CA TRP A 103 9.66 10.96 3.21
C TRP A 103 10.73 11.58 4.11
N ARG A 104 11.43 10.79 4.94
CA ARG A 104 12.59 11.30 5.71
C ARG A 104 13.85 11.41 4.85
N ARG A 105 13.92 10.73 3.70
CA ARG A 105 14.97 10.92 2.68
C ARG A 105 14.65 12.13 1.80
N GLN A 106 14.47 13.31 2.39
CA GLN A 106 14.79 14.53 1.66
C GLN A 106 16.30 14.74 1.77
N VAL A 107 16.98 14.45 0.66
CA VAL A 107 18.38 14.79 0.42
C VAL A 107 18.51 16.30 0.21
N ASN A 108 18.93 17.01 1.28
CA ASN A 108 20.09 17.91 1.35
C ASN A 108 20.02 18.83 2.58
#